data_AF-A0A1E5XJT8-F1
#
_entry.id   AF-A0A1E5XJT8-F1
#
_cell.length_a   1.000
_cell.length_b   1.000
_cell.length_c   1.000
_cell.angle_alpha   90.00
_cell.angle_beta   90.00
_cell.angle_gamma   90.00
#
_symmetry.space_group_name_H-M   'P 1'
#
loop_
_entity.id
_entity.type
_entity.pdbx_description
1 polymer ?
#
loop_
_entity_poly.entity_id
_entity_poly.type
_entity_poly.pdbx_seq_one_letter_code
_entity_poly.pdbx_strand_id
1 'polypeptide(L)' 'MSRAFVSEGNSVPQVFASADSAESAANLQRAMDGKDYDYEVRPRQRGGYMVARLSKDGTFDSWVEE' A
#
# COMPACT_ATOMS: atom_id res chain seq x y z
N MET A 1 10.48 0.47 22.38
CA MET A 1 9.92 -0.16 21.16
C MET A 1 9.17 0.91 20.37
N SER A 2 9.73 1.34 19.23
CA SER A 2 9.30 2.53 18.49
C SER A 2 7.93 2.34 17.81
N ARG A 3 6.95 3.15 18.21
CA ARG A 3 5.56 3.20 17.70
C ARG A 3 5.38 4.22 16.57
N ALA A 4 6.32 4.31 15.63
CA ALA A 4 6.35 5.41 14.66
C ALA A 4 5.79 5.11 13.27
N PHE A 5 5.36 3.87 12.98
CA PHE A 5 4.91 3.48 11.62
C PHE A 5 3.40 3.23 11.50
N VAL A 6 2.58 3.67 12.47
CA VAL A 6 1.12 3.43 12.50
C VAL A 6 0.32 4.74 12.55
N SER A 7 0.93 5.91 12.34
CA SER A 7 0.23 7.18 12.55
C SER A 7 0.33 8.15 11.37
N GLU A 8 0.12 7.66 10.14
CA GLU A 8 -0.28 8.51 9.02
C GLU A 8 -1.32 7.73 8.20
N GLY A 9 -2.60 8.04 8.39
CA GLY A 9 -3.74 7.38 7.76
C GLY A 9 -4.52 6.51 8.76
N ASN A 10 -5.80 6.83 8.96
CA ASN A 10 -6.71 6.20 9.92
C ASN A 10 -7.18 4.78 9.48
N SER A 11 -6.35 4.09 8.70
CA SER A 11 -6.69 2.91 7.91
C SER A 11 -5.70 1.78 8.19
N VAL A 12 -6.23 0.57 8.38
CA VAL A 12 -5.41 -0.61 8.68
C VAL A 12 -4.91 -1.18 7.34
N PRO A 13 -3.61 -1.09 7.02
CA PRO A 13 -3.11 -1.56 5.74
C PRO A 13 -3.34 -3.06 5.58
N GLN A 14 -3.82 -3.48 4.41
CA GLN A 14 -3.84 -4.89 4.05
C GLN A 14 -2.40 -5.40 3.97
N VAL A 15 -2.10 -6.47 4.71
CA VAL A 15 -0.76 -7.08 4.76
C VAL A 15 -0.78 -8.40 3.99
N PHE A 16 -0.04 -8.44 2.90
CA PHE A 16 0.15 -9.62 2.07
C PHE A 16 1.32 -10.45 2.58
N ALA A 17 1.19 -11.77 2.50
CA ALA A 17 2.23 -12.71 2.91
C ALA A 17 3.42 -12.76 1.92
N SER A 18 3.20 -12.41 0.66
CA SER A 18 4.20 -12.45 -0.42
C SER A 18 4.19 -11.18 -1.27
N ALA A 19 5.32 -10.89 -1.92
CA ALA A 19 5.45 -9.76 -2.84
C ALA A 19 4.49 -9.91 -4.03
N ASP A 20 4.39 -11.12 -4.56
CA ASP A 20 3.55 -11.45 -5.72
C ASP A 20 2.05 -11.17 -5.46
N SER A 21 1.56 -11.49 -4.26
CA SER A 21 0.19 -11.17 -3.88
C SER A 21 -0.04 -9.66 -3.72
N ALA A 22 0.93 -8.94 -3.16
CA ALA A 22 0.85 -7.48 -3.06
C ALA A 22 0.93 -6.79 -4.43
N GLU A 23 1.78 -7.29 -5.34
CA GLU A 23 1.86 -6.79 -6.72
C GLU A 23 0.56 -7.08 -7.48
N SER A 24 -0.01 -8.27 -7.31
CA SER A 24 -1.31 -8.61 -7.89
C SER A 24 -2.41 -7.65 -7.41
N ALA A 25 -2.45 -7.35 -6.11
CA ALA A 25 -3.38 -6.37 -5.56
C ALA A 25 -3.12 -4.94 -6.08
N ALA A 26 -1.86 -4.51 -6.12
CA ALA A 26 -1.50 -3.20 -6.67
C ALA A 26 -1.89 -3.07 -8.14
N ASN A 27 -1.73 -4.14 -8.93
CA ASN A 27 -2.12 -4.17 -10.34
C ASN A 27 -3.65 -4.12 -10.51
N LEU A 28 -4.40 -4.82 -9.66
CA LEU A 28 -5.86 -4.77 -9.67
C LEU A 28 -6.38 -3.37 -9.33
N GLN A 29 -5.82 -2.75 -8.30
CA GLN A 29 -6.16 -1.38 -7.92
C GLN A 29 -5.76 -0.38 -9.02
N ARG A 30 -4.60 -0.56 -9.65
CA ARG A 30 -4.20 0.24 -10.82
C ARG A 30 -5.12 0.03 -12.02
N ALA A 31 -5.69 -1.16 -12.21
CA ALA A 31 -6.66 -1.39 -13.27
C ALA A 31 -8.01 -0.72 -12.99
N MET A 32 -8.41 -0.58 -11.72
CA MET A 32 -9.65 0.08 -11.31
C MET A 32 -9.51 1.61 -11.29
N ASP A 33 -8.50 2.12 -10.58
CA ASP A 33 -8.35 3.54 -10.23
C ASP A 33 -7.00 4.12 -10.69
N GLY A 34 -6.22 3.39 -11.49
CA GLY A 34 -4.87 3.81 -11.93
C GLY A 34 -4.84 5.02 -12.85
N LYS A 35 -6.00 5.61 -13.17
CA LYS A 35 -6.09 6.91 -13.83
C LYS A 35 -5.82 8.06 -12.86
N ASP A 36 -6.28 7.93 -11.63
CA ASP A 36 -6.25 9.00 -10.62
C ASP A 36 -5.15 8.76 -9.59
N TYR A 37 -4.74 7.50 -9.40
CA TYR A 37 -3.73 7.11 -8.42
C TYR A 37 -2.65 6.20 -9.00
N ASP A 38 -1.52 6.14 -8.31
CA ASP A 38 -0.48 5.14 -8.49
C ASP A 38 -0.41 4.23 -7.27
N TYR A 39 0.16 3.03 -7.45
CA TYR A 39 0.23 2.02 -6.41
C TYR A 39 1.64 1.47 -6.32
N GLU A 40 2.18 1.43 -5.10
CA GLU A 40 3.53 0.99 -4.78
C GLU A 40 3.50 -0.11 -3.72
N VAL A 41 4.21 -1.20 -3.98
CA VAL A 41 4.38 -2.28 -3.00
C VAL A 41 5.55 -1.95 -2.08
N ARG A 42 5.29 -1.92 -0.77
CA ARG A 42 6.30 -1.64 0.26
C ARG A 42 6.48 -2.84 1.20
N PRO A 43 7.72 -3.35 1.37
CA PRO A 43 7.99 -4.41 2.32
C PRO A 43 7.96 -3.91 3.77
N ARG A 44 7.45 -4.74 4.69
CA ARG A 44 7.48 -4.47 6.13
C ARG A 44 8.72 -5.06 6.78
N GLN A 45 9.32 -4.31 7.72
CA GLN A 45 10.43 -4.81 8.55
C GLN A 45 10.07 -6.03 9.42
N ARG A 46 8.77 -6.20 9.74
CA ARG A 46 8.27 -7.36 10.52
C ARG A 46 7.79 -8.52 9.64
N GLY A 47 8.12 -8.50 8.35
CA GLY A 47 7.61 -9.44 7.36
C GLY A 47 6.27 -8.98 6.76
N GLY A 48 6.00 -9.49 5.56
CA GLY A 48 4.84 -9.13 4.75
C GLY A 48 5.06 -7.89 3.87
N TYR A 49 4.08 -7.65 3.01
CA TYR A 49 4.07 -6.59 2.01
C TYR A 49 2.79 -5.79 2.14
N MET A 50 2.87 -4.48 1.93
CA MET A 50 1.71 -3.58 1.96
C MET A 50 1.67 -2.83 0.63
N VAL A 51 0.48 -2.39 0.22
CA VAL A 51 0.32 -1.58 -0.98
C VAL A 51 -0.04 -0.16 -0.57
N ALA A 52 0.83 0.78 -0.92
CA ALA A 52 0.57 2.21 -0.76
C ALA A 52 -0.13 2.75 -2.01
N ARG A 53 -1.21 3.50 -1.81
CA ARG A 53 -1.81 4.37 -2.81
C ARG A 53 -1.08 5.71 -2.79
N LEU A 54 -0.62 6.11 -3.94
CA LEU A 54 0.05 7.37 -4.19
C LEU A 54 -0.82 8.22 -5.12
N SER A 55 -0.82 9.51 -4.90
CA SER A 55 -1.32 10.49 -5.87
C SER A 55 -0.37 10.55 -7.08
N LYS A 56 -0.84 11.07 -8.22
CA LYS A 56 -0.04 11.16 -9.47
C LYS A 56 1.20 12.04 -9.39
N ASP A 57 1.29 12.87 -8.36
CA ASP A 57 2.48 13.66 -8.00
C ASP A 57 3.51 12.84 -7.21
N GLY A 58 3.21 11.58 -6.90
CA GLY A 58 4.04 10.68 -6.09
C GLY A 58 3.84 10.85 -4.58
N THR A 59 2.90 11.70 -4.15
CA THR A 59 2.61 11.91 -2.73
C THR A 59 1.86 10.71 -2.16
N PHE A 60 2.25 10.24 -0.98
CA PHE A 60 1.52 9.20 -0.28
C PHE A 60 0.11 9.69 0.10
N ASP A 61 -0.91 8.96 -0.35
CA ASP A 61 -2.30 9.28 -0.06
C ASP A 61 -2.84 8.38 1.07
N SER A 62 -2.84 7.07 0.85
CA SER A 62 -3.32 6.10 1.85
C SER A 62 -2.76 4.70 1.63
N TRP A 63 -2.98 3.80 2.58
CA TRP A 63 -2.77 2.37 2.34
C TRP A 63 -4.00 1.74 1.66
N VAL A 64 -3.77 0.70 0.86
CA VAL A 64 -4.86 -0.15 0.36
C VAL A 64 -5.37 -1.00 1.51
N GLU A 65 -6.69 -0.95 1.72
CA GLU A 65 -7.42 -1.72 2.72
C GLU A 65 -8.12 -2.92 2.04
N GLU A 66 -8.49 -3.92 2.86
CA GLU A 66 -9.31 -5.07 2.42
C GLU A 66 -10.80 -4.69 2.29
#